data_AF-A0A2E1A4R7-F1
#
_entry.id   AF-A0A2E1A4R7-F1
#
_cell.length_a   1.000
_cell.length_b   1.000
_cell.length_c   1.000
_cell.angle_alpha   90.00
_cell.angle_beta   90.00
_cell.angle_gamma   90.00
#
_symmetry.space_group_name_H-M   'P 1'
#
loop_
_entity.id
_entity.type
_entity.pdbx_description
1 polymer ?
#
loop_
_entity_poly.entity_id
_entity_poly.type
_entity_poly.pdbx_seq_one_letter_code
_entity_poly.pdbx_strand_id
1 'polypeptide(L)'
;MSEEYDSEIHTDQPDFPVQPSDTSSVYQSAVEHMRAENYETAIELFEQNAEQHGETSPDTHRDLGWCHYRMGEELLFRTESKAGLARLAQGREHYRQAEAGFQKLREQHHDPELQKRIDHRIIDCQKRLTLIGGLGEHLQHKVEFFRKEKERAVE
;
A
#
# COMPACT_ATOMS: atom_id res chain seq x y z
N MET A 1 -18.16 29.86 18.74
CA MET A 1 -16.77 29.39 18.67
C MET A 1 -16.85 27.99 18.10
N SER A 2 -16.71 27.90 16.78
CA SER A 2 -16.84 26.66 16.04
C SER A 2 -15.43 26.25 15.65
N GLU A 3 -14.99 25.10 16.13
CA GLU A 3 -13.71 24.49 15.77
C GLU A 3 -13.79 24.07 14.30
N GLU A 4 -13.04 24.77 13.45
CA GLU A 4 -12.82 24.40 12.06
C GLU A 4 -11.74 23.30 12.10
N TYR A 5 -12.19 22.05 12.15
CA TYR A 5 -11.37 20.87 11.92
C TYR A 5 -10.94 20.92 10.45
N ASP A 6 -9.84 21.62 10.19
CA ASP A 6 -9.21 21.67 8.88
C ASP A 6 -8.59 20.28 8.65
N SER A 7 -9.39 19.40 8.04
CA SER A 7 -8.90 18.13 7.54
C SER A 7 -8.01 18.42 6.34
N GLU A 8 -6.77 18.83 6.59
CA GLU A 8 -5.70 18.70 5.63
C GLU A 8 -5.54 17.20 5.38
N ILE A 9 -6.29 16.69 4.39
CA ILE A 9 -5.98 15.43 3.74
C ILE A 9 -4.65 15.69 3.05
N HIS A 10 -3.56 15.51 3.79
CA HIS A 10 -2.25 15.37 3.21
C HIS A 10 -2.37 14.11 2.35
N THR A 11 -2.58 14.29 1.06
CA THR A 11 -2.57 13.24 0.06
C THR A 11 -1.16 12.67 0.04
N ASP A 12 -0.90 11.74 0.96
CA ASP A 12 0.31 10.94 1.07
C ASP A 12 0.29 9.88 -0.04
N GLN A 13 0.01 10.34 -1.28
CA GLN A 13 0.08 9.52 -2.46
C GLN A 13 1.56 9.20 -2.71
N PRO A 14 1.89 7.95 -3.04
CA PRO A 14 3.25 7.58 -3.37
C PRO A 14 3.74 8.47 -4.52
N ASP A 15 4.94 9.03 -4.39
CA ASP A 15 5.59 9.68 -5.53
C ASP A 15 5.87 8.59 -6.56
N PHE A 16 5.05 8.56 -7.62
CA PHE A 16 5.21 7.60 -8.71
C PHE A 16 6.25 8.16 -9.67
N PRO A 17 7.38 7.47 -9.89
CA PRO A 17 8.38 7.96 -10.81
C PRO A 17 7.77 8.18 -12.21
N VAL A 18 8.11 9.30 -12.84
CA VAL A 18 7.66 9.67 -14.20
C VAL A 18 8.06 8.62 -15.25
N GLN A 19 9.02 7.75 -14.92
CA GLN A 19 9.50 6.67 -15.76
C GLN A 19 9.32 5.36 -15.00
N PRO A 20 8.25 4.58 -15.29
CA PRO A 20 8.13 3.24 -14.74
C PRO A 20 9.31 2.40 -15.25
N SER A 21 9.84 1.52 -14.38
CA SER A 21 10.87 0.56 -14.79
C SER A 21 10.31 -0.45 -15.79
N ASP A 22 9.00 -0.66 -15.78
CA ASP A 22 8.25 -1.49 -16.70
C ASP A 22 7.51 -0.64 -17.74
N THR A 23 7.88 -0.81 -19.02
CA THR A 23 7.30 -0.09 -20.17
C THR A 23 6.10 -0.83 -20.78
N SER A 24 5.64 -1.93 -20.18
CA SER A 24 4.47 -2.66 -20.63
C SER A 24 3.22 -1.76 -20.67
N SER A 25 2.43 -1.88 -21.73
CA SER A 25 1.14 -1.18 -21.85
C SER A 25 0.15 -1.64 -20.77
N VAL A 26 0.27 -2.89 -20.30
CA VAL A 26 -0.58 -3.44 -19.23
C VAL A 26 -0.23 -2.78 -17.90
N TYR A 27 1.07 -2.65 -17.58
CA TYR A 27 1.53 -1.94 -16.40
C TYR A 27 1.09 -0.46 -16.41
N GLN A 28 1.22 0.23 -17.54
CA GLN A 28 0.77 1.63 -17.66
C GLN A 28 -0.73 1.77 -17.39
N SER A 29 -1.55 0.88 -17.97
CA SER A 29 -2.99 0.82 -17.70
C SER A 29 -3.29 0.58 -16.21
N ALA A 30 -2.56 -0.34 -15.56
CA ALA A 30 -2.69 -0.60 -14.13
C ALA A 30 -2.43 0.66 -13.29
N VAL A 31 -1.37 1.42 -13.63
CA VAL A 31 -1.04 2.69 -12.96
C VAL A 31 -2.12 3.75 -13.18
N GLU A 32 -2.70 3.84 -14.38
CA GLU A 32 -3.81 4.75 -14.67
C GLU A 32 -5.04 4.42 -13.83
N HIS A 33 -5.42 3.14 -13.76
CA HIS A 33 -6.51 2.68 -12.91
C HIS A 33 -6.24 2.94 -11.42
N MET A 34 -5.01 2.71 -10.96
CA MET A 34 -4.59 3.00 -9.59
C MET A 34 -4.72 4.51 -9.27
N ARG A 35 -4.29 5.38 -10.18
CA ARG A 35 -4.40 6.84 -10.01
C ARG A 35 -5.84 7.34 -10.05
N ALA A 36 -6.71 6.65 -10.80
CA ALA A 36 -8.15 6.88 -10.81
C ALA A 36 -8.88 6.24 -9.61
N GLU A 37 -8.13 5.69 -8.65
CA GLU A 37 -8.66 4.98 -7.46
C GLU A 37 -9.50 3.73 -7.77
N ASN A 38 -9.39 3.21 -9.00
CA ASN A 38 -9.99 1.94 -9.42
C ASN A 38 -9.09 0.78 -8.99
N TYR A 39 -8.90 0.61 -7.68
CA TYR A 39 -7.87 -0.27 -7.11
C TYR A 39 -8.04 -1.75 -7.46
N GLU A 40 -9.29 -2.24 -7.57
CA GLU A 40 -9.55 -3.63 -7.96
C GLU A 40 -9.04 -3.92 -9.38
N THR A 41 -9.43 -3.08 -10.34
CA THR A 41 -8.95 -3.19 -11.72
C THR A 41 -7.45 -2.99 -11.82
N ALA A 42 -6.88 -2.08 -11.04
CA ALA A 42 -5.44 -1.88 -10.99
C ALA A 42 -4.70 -3.14 -10.52
N ILE A 43 -5.19 -3.81 -9.48
CA ILE A 43 -4.62 -5.07 -8.98
C ILE A 43 -4.67 -6.15 -10.06
N GLU A 44 -5.81 -6.35 -10.70
CA GLU A 44 -5.96 -7.34 -11.77
C GLU A 44 -4.96 -7.11 -12.91
N LEU A 45 -4.76 -5.86 -13.32
CA LEU A 45 -3.81 -5.50 -14.36
C LEU A 45 -2.34 -5.66 -13.92
N PHE A 46 -2.01 -5.34 -12.66
CA PHE A 46 -0.67 -5.59 -12.13
C PHE A 46 -0.36 -7.09 -12.03
N GLU A 47 -1.32 -7.91 -11.60
CA GLU A 47 -1.19 -9.37 -11.56
C GLU A 47 -1.04 -9.94 -12.97
N GLN A 48 -1.87 -9.49 -13.92
CA GLN A 48 -1.75 -9.88 -15.33
C GLN A 48 -0.37 -9.52 -15.90
N ASN A 49 0.14 -8.33 -15.58
CA ASN A 49 1.47 -7.90 -16.03
C ASN A 49 2.57 -8.82 -15.46
N ALA A 50 2.47 -9.17 -14.17
CA ALA A 50 3.42 -10.10 -13.54
C ALA A 50 3.36 -11.50 -14.18
N GLU A 51 2.17 -12.01 -14.51
CA GLU A 51 2.02 -13.29 -15.23
C GLU A 51 2.67 -13.27 -16.62
N GLN A 52 2.51 -12.17 -17.37
CA GLN A 52 3.08 -12.02 -18.71
C GLN A 52 4.61 -12.00 -18.70
N HIS A 53 5.21 -11.40 -17.68
CA HIS A 53 6.67 -11.29 -17.55
C HIS A 53 7.30 -12.45 -16.76
N GLY A 54 6.51 -13.26 -16.07
CA GLY A 54 6.97 -14.38 -15.25
C GLY A 54 7.69 -13.95 -13.96
N GLU A 55 7.79 -12.64 -13.72
CA GLU A 55 8.34 -12.04 -12.52
C GLU A 55 7.60 -10.75 -12.19
N THR A 56 7.52 -10.44 -10.89
CA THR A 56 6.96 -9.18 -10.41
C THR A 56 8.09 -8.22 -10.09
N SER A 57 8.08 -7.05 -10.73
CA SER A 57 9.09 -6.02 -10.43
C SER A 57 8.89 -5.44 -9.02
N PRO A 58 9.94 -4.89 -8.39
CA PRO A 58 9.80 -4.22 -7.10
C PRO A 58 8.87 -3.00 -7.15
N ASP A 59 8.80 -2.28 -8.28
CA ASP A 59 7.83 -1.21 -8.49
C ASP A 59 6.40 -1.76 -8.54
N THR A 60 6.16 -2.88 -9.24
CA THR A 60 4.84 -3.55 -9.28
C THR A 60 4.40 -4.01 -7.89
N HIS A 61 5.31 -4.59 -7.10
CA HIS A 61 5.02 -4.94 -5.71
C HIS A 61 4.67 -3.70 -4.87
N ARG A 62 5.39 -2.59 -5.04
CA ARG A 62 5.08 -1.35 -4.33
C ARG A 62 3.67 -0.85 -4.67
N ASP A 63 3.31 -0.86 -5.94
CA ASP A 63 2.02 -0.35 -6.41
C ASP A 63 0.85 -1.26 -5.99
N LEU A 64 1.02 -2.58 -6.04
CA LEU A 64 0.10 -3.55 -5.42
C LEU A 64 -0.05 -3.27 -3.91
N GLY A 65 1.06 -3.03 -3.22
CA GLY A 65 1.08 -2.65 -1.81
C GLY A 65 0.20 -1.44 -1.52
N TRP A 66 0.26 -0.42 -2.38
CA TRP A 66 -0.57 0.77 -2.30
C TRP A 66 -2.06 0.49 -2.53
N CYS A 67 -2.41 -0.24 -3.59
CA CYS A 67 -3.80 -0.59 -3.87
C CYS A 67 -4.44 -1.35 -2.70
N HIS A 68 -3.76 -2.37 -2.18
CA HIS A 68 -4.23 -3.15 -1.05
C HIS A 68 -4.32 -2.32 0.24
N TYR A 69 -3.38 -1.41 0.47
CA TYR A 69 -3.42 -0.47 1.59
C TYR A 69 -4.70 0.40 1.55
N ARG A 70 -4.95 1.07 0.42
CA ARG A 70 -6.10 1.98 0.26
C ARG A 70 -7.44 1.25 0.37
N MET A 71 -7.56 0.08 -0.26
CA MET A 71 -8.75 -0.76 -0.10
C MET A 71 -8.93 -1.24 1.34
N GLY A 72 -7.83 -1.60 2.02
CA GLY A 72 -7.87 -2.01 3.41
C GLY A 72 -8.38 -0.88 4.32
N GLU A 73 -7.83 0.31 4.15
CA GLU A 73 -8.24 1.52 4.87
C GLU A 73 -9.72 1.86 4.66
N GLU A 74 -10.21 1.79 3.43
CA GLU A 74 -11.62 2.02 3.11
C GLU A 74 -12.56 1.00 3.76
N LEU A 75 -12.22 -0.30 3.70
CA LEU A 75 -13.01 -1.35 4.32
C LEU A 75 -13.07 -1.20 5.85
N LEU A 76 -11.96 -0.78 6.45
CA LEU A 76 -11.90 -0.47 7.89
C LEU A 76 -12.80 0.71 8.25
N PHE A 77 -12.84 1.75 7.41
CA PHE A 77 -13.75 2.87 7.57
C PHE A 77 -15.23 2.43 7.50
N ARG A 78 -15.54 1.49 6.61
CA ARG A 78 -16.88 0.88 6.47
C ARG A 78 -17.22 -0.14 7.56
N THR A 79 -16.38 -0.30 8.59
CA THR A 79 -16.52 -1.28 9.69
C THR A 79 -16.38 -2.75 9.28
N GLU A 80 -15.86 -3.02 8.09
CA GLU A 80 -15.59 -4.37 7.57
C GLU A 80 -14.24 -4.89 8.05
N SER A 81 -14.05 -4.95 9.38
CA SER A 81 -12.73 -5.13 10.01
C SER A 81 -11.96 -6.35 9.52
N LYS A 82 -12.62 -7.49 9.29
CA LYS A 82 -11.95 -8.71 8.83
C LYS A 82 -11.40 -8.56 7.40
N ALA A 83 -12.20 -8.02 6.49
CA ALA A 83 -11.81 -7.83 5.09
C ALA A 83 -10.74 -6.75 4.96
N GLY A 84 -10.91 -5.64 5.70
CA GLY A 84 -9.92 -4.56 5.76
C GLY A 84 -8.56 -5.03 6.29
N LEU A 85 -8.53 -5.79 7.39
CA LEU A 85 -7.29 -6.37 7.91
C LEU A 85 -6.64 -7.36 6.93
N ALA A 86 -7.43 -8.15 6.20
CA ALA A 86 -6.90 -9.04 5.18
C ALA A 86 -6.24 -8.26 4.03
N ARG A 87 -6.87 -7.18 3.55
CA ARG A 87 -6.30 -6.29 2.54
C ARG A 87 -5.02 -5.60 3.04
N LEU A 88 -5.02 -5.09 4.28
CA LEU A 88 -3.80 -4.53 4.88
C LEU A 88 -2.66 -5.54 5.00
N ALA A 89 -2.97 -6.81 5.31
CA ALA A 89 -1.98 -7.87 5.37
C ALA A 89 -1.36 -8.16 3.98
N GLN A 90 -2.17 -8.17 2.92
CA GLN A 90 -1.70 -8.28 1.54
C GLN A 90 -0.82 -7.08 1.17
N GLY A 91 -1.26 -5.86 1.49
CA GLY A 91 -0.48 -4.65 1.24
C GLY A 91 0.88 -4.68 1.95
N ARG A 92 0.91 -5.14 3.21
CA ARG A 92 2.15 -5.31 3.97
C ARG A 92 3.11 -6.28 3.32
N GLU A 93 2.61 -7.41 2.82
CA GLU A 93 3.44 -8.41 2.17
C GLU A 93 4.07 -7.85 0.89
N HIS A 94 3.27 -7.18 0.07
CA HIS A 94 3.77 -6.55 -1.15
C HIS A 94 4.81 -5.45 -0.87
N TYR A 95 4.61 -4.60 0.16
CA TYR A 95 5.65 -3.63 0.52
C TYR A 95 6.96 -4.27 1.00
N ARG A 96 6.91 -5.43 1.68
CA ARG A 96 8.13 -6.18 2.05
C ARG A 96 8.84 -6.75 0.84
N GLN A 97 8.08 -7.30 -0.10
CA GLN A 97 8.63 -7.82 -1.36
C GLN A 97 9.27 -6.69 -2.18
N ALA A 98 8.62 -5.53 -2.25
CA ALA A 98 9.15 -4.33 -2.89
C ALA A 98 10.44 -3.85 -2.21
N GLU A 99 10.45 -3.71 -0.89
CA GLU A 99 11.63 -3.28 -0.12
C GLU A 99 12.81 -4.24 -0.36
N ALA A 100 12.60 -5.55 -0.23
CA ALA A 100 13.64 -6.55 -0.49
C ALA A 100 14.17 -6.49 -1.93
N GLY A 101 13.27 -6.30 -2.90
CA GLY A 101 13.62 -6.10 -4.31
C GLY A 101 14.49 -4.86 -4.53
N PHE A 102 14.10 -3.72 -3.95
CA PHE A 102 14.86 -2.48 -4.03
C PHE A 102 16.21 -2.57 -3.31
N GLN A 103 16.29 -3.25 -2.17
CA GLN A 103 17.57 -3.52 -1.50
C GLN A 103 18.53 -4.31 -2.40
N LYS A 104 18.02 -5.36 -3.08
CA LYS A 104 18.81 -6.12 -4.06
C LYS A 104 19.27 -5.26 -5.24
N LEU A 105 18.40 -4.41 -5.80
CA LEU A 105 18.76 -3.45 -6.84
C LEU A 105 19.85 -2.48 -6.38
N ARG A 106 19.76 -2.00 -5.14
CA ARG A 106 20.75 -1.10 -4.53
C ARG A 106 22.13 -1.75 -4.42
N GLU A 107 22.18 -3.04 -4.09
CA GLU A 107 23.43 -3.82 -4.01
C GLU A 107 24.05 -4.08 -5.40
N GLN A 108 23.20 -4.26 -6.42
CA GLN A 108 23.64 -4.56 -7.79
C GLN A 108 24.12 -3.31 -8.54
N HIS A 109 23.57 -2.14 -8.21
CA HIS A 109 23.83 -0.90 -8.94
C HIS A 109 24.53 0.15 -8.07
N HIS A 110 25.66 0.67 -8.56
CA HIS A 110 26.49 1.66 -7.86
C HIS A 110 26.41 3.05 -8.48
N ASP A 111 25.48 3.26 -9.43
CA ASP A 111 25.23 4.58 -10.01
C ASP A 111 24.60 5.51 -8.94
N PRO A 112 25.22 6.66 -8.61
CA PRO A 112 24.75 7.51 -7.52
C PRO A 112 23.33 8.05 -7.70
N GLU A 113 22.90 8.31 -8.93
CA GLU A 113 21.58 8.90 -9.18
C GLU A 113 20.49 7.84 -9.12
N LEU A 114 20.77 6.64 -9.64
CA LEU A 114 19.93 5.48 -9.47
C LEU A 114 19.81 5.08 -7.99
N GLN A 115 20.91 5.11 -7.23
CA GLN A 115 20.89 4.81 -5.80
C GLN A 115 19.97 5.74 -5.01
N LYS A 116 20.02 7.05 -5.25
CA LYS A 116 19.07 8.00 -4.62
C LYS A 116 17.62 7.65 -4.93
N ARG A 117 17.30 7.30 -6.18
CA ARG A 117 15.95 6.89 -6.57
C ARG A 117 15.52 5.60 -5.86
N ILE A 118 16.42 4.64 -5.73
CA ILE A 118 16.17 3.39 -5.00
C ILE A 118 15.96 3.67 -3.51
N ASP A 119 16.81 4.50 -2.90
CA ASP A 119 16.70 4.88 -1.49
C ASP A 119 15.37 5.58 -1.19
N HIS A 120 14.90 6.49 -2.05
CA HIS A 120 13.58 7.10 -1.90
C HIS A 120 12.44 6.05 -1.91
N ARG A 121 12.51 5.06 -2.80
CA ARG A 121 11.51 3.98 -2.86
C ARG A 121 11.54 3.09 -1.63
N ILE A 122 12.73 2.74 -1.13
CA ILE A 122 12.88 1.98 0.12
C ILE A 122 12.25 2.74 1.29
N ILE A 123 12.57 4.03 1.42
CA ILE A 123 12.02 4.89 2.48
C ILE A 123 10.49 4.96 2.39
N ASP A 124 9.93 5.09 1.19
CA ASP A 124 8.48 5.07 0.98
C ASP A 124 7.87 3.73 1.43
N CYS A 125 8.43 2.58 1.02
CA CYS A 125 7.97 1.28 1.50
C CYS A 125 8.01 1.17 3.04
N GLN A 126 9.09 1.63 3.68
CA GLN A 126 9.24 1.59 5.15
C GLN A 126 8.20 2.45 5.87
N LYS A 127 7.91 3.65 5.34
CA LYS A 127 6.83 4.51 5.85
C LYS A 127 5.49 3.79 5.79
N ARG A 128 5.17 3.16 4.65
CA ARG A 128 3.90 2.44 4.46
C ARG A 128 3.79 1.21 5.36
N LEU A 129 4.87 0.46 5.55
CA LEU A 129 4.92 -0.66 6.49
C LEU A 129 4.65 -0.20 7.93
N THR A 130 5.20 0.94 8.32
CA THR A 130 4.95 1.56 9.63
C THR A 130 3.49 1.97 9.79
N LEU A 131 2.91 2.62 8.77
CA LEU A 131 1.49 3.02 8.76
C LEU A 131 0.56 1.80 8.89
N ILE A 132 0.80 0.74 8.12
CA ILE A 132 0.01 -0.50 8.20
C ILE A 132 0.12 -1.13 9.59
N GLY A 133 1.33 -1.14 10.18
CA GLY A 133 1.55 -1.61 11.55
C GLY A 133 0.71 -0.83 12.55
N GLY A 134 0.78 0.51 12.51
CA GLY A 134 0.03 1.38 13.42
C GLY A 134 -1.50 1.28 13.27
N LEU A 135 -2.00 1.17 12.03
CA LEU A 135 -3.43 0.94 11.78
C LEU A 135 -3.90 -0.40 12.38
N GLY A 136 -3.09 -1.45 12.24
CA GLY A 136 -3.37 -2.76 12.83
C GLY A 136 -3.53 -2.69 14.35
N GLU A 137 -2.62 -1.99 15.04
CA GLU A 137 -2.65 -1.82 16.50
C GLU A 137 -3.85 -0.97 16.97
N HIS A 138 -4.11 0.15 16.31
CA HIS A 138 -5.23 1.03 16.66
C HIS A 138 -6.59 0.33 16.51
N LEU A 139 -6.73 -0.50 15.48
CA LEU A 139 -7.99 -1.21 15.20
C LEU A 139 -8.17 -2.46 16.06
N GLN A 140 -7.09 -3.15 16.43
CA GLN A 140 -7.15 -4.22 17.43
C GLN A 140 -7.71 -3.69 18.75
N HIS A 141 -7.25 -2.53 19.23
CA HIS A 141 -7.79 -1.91 20.42
C HIS A 141 -9.28 -1.54 20.30
N LYS A 142 -9.71 -1.02 19.14
CA LYS A 142 -11.15 -0.74 18.90
C LYS A 142 -12.00 -2.01 18.91
N VAL A 143 -11.56 -3.07 18.23
CA VAL A 143 -12.28 -4.36 18.20
C VAL A 143 -12.39 -4.97 19.59
N GLU A 144 -11.30 -4.95 20.37
CA GLU A 144 -11.32 -5.43 21.75
C GLU A 144 -12.23 -4.59 22.65
N PHE A 145 -12.23 -3.27 22.48
CA PHE A 145 -13.12 -2.36 23.20
C PHE A 145 -14.60 -2.69 22.92
N PHE A 146 -15.00 -2.78 21.65
CA PHE A 146 -16.38 -3.11 21.29
C PHE A 146 -16.79 -4.52 21.75
N ARG A 147 -15.86 -5.48 21.71
CA ARG A 147 -16.09 -6.82 22.25
C ARG A 147 -16.37 -6.79 23.75
N LYS A 148 -15.55 -6.08 24.53
CA LYS A 148 -15.71 -5.94 25.99
C LYS A 148 -17.01 -5.23 26.36
N GLU A 149 -17.39 -4.19 25.62
CA GLU A 149 -18.66 -3.48 25.85
C GLU A 149 -19.86 -4.37 25.54
N LYS A 150 -19.77 -5.21 24.51
CA LYS A 150 -20.82 -6.19 24.19
C LYS A 150 -20.92 -7.31 25.22
N GLU A 151 -19.80 -7.76 25.79
CA GLU A 151 -19.77 -8.74 26.89
C GLU A 151 -20.41 -8.15 28.17
N ARG A 152 -20.15 -6.89 28.49
CA ARG A 152 -20.77 -6.17 29.63
C ARG A 152 -22.26 -5.89 29.48
N ALA A 153 -22.74 -5.69 28.26
CA ALA A 153 -24.16 -5.43 27.98
C ALA A 153 -25.03 -6.69 28.08
N VAL A 154 -24.42 -7.87 28.23
CA VAL A 154 -25.09 -9.18 28.32
C VAL A 154 -25.09 -9.72 29.77
N GLU A 155 -24.38 -9.07 30.69
CA GLU A 155 -24.44 -9.27 32.15
C GLU A 155 -25.50 -8.37 32.82
#